data_AF-A0A9P7I1A0-F1
#
_entry.id   AF-A0A9P7I1A0-F1
#
_cell.length_a   1.000
_cell.length_b   1.000
_cell.length_c   1.000
_cell.angle_alpha   90.00
_cell.angle_beta   90.00
_cell.angle_gamma   90.00
#
_symmetry.space_group_name_H-M   'P 1'
#
loop_
_entity.id
_entity.type
_entity.pdbx_description
1 polymer ?
#
loop_
_entity_poly.entity_id
_entity_poly.type
_entity_poly.pdbx_seq_one_letter_code
_entity_poly.pdbx_strand_id
1 'polypeptide(L)'
;MRNLDGSQLHLTVGEAVEVVRVNDALSDLRDEFALCSLRKLHGVNQDEAIEGDQGLSPGENYRISRAFYRFQIHRNLFLDKEEEIDLFSSYDDDEDEDSSSDSELKKLFFDRHSPWVNEQLACVYDFLETRLTGVMLTILSATPAYRQVVVNGFQWGDNLTEWLAGKTQSFEEQKCMSLGIPRLSQLLKAPTYEEWHASLGEAISPCQSRLEEDLEEFNRGRRPNEQKKVWRTEDIDRLAREVDADDTFADDQPRQTWMKVHYDHAHERYRLGEHAFAPMRFIYGLRIIGYVMWDAERMKNDACKVTLDKAYRGDAVF
;
A
#
# COMPACT_ATOMS: atom_id res chain seq x y z
N MET A 1 -0.90 -12.67 24.45
CA MET A 1 -0.85 -13.71 23.41
C MET A 1 -0.36 -15.02 24.04
N ARG A 2 -0.95 -16.16 23.72
CA ARG A 2 -0.52 -17.50 24.16
C ARG A 2 -0.11 -18.31 22.92
N ASN A 3 0.90 -19.15 23.03
CA ASN A 3 1.25 -20.12 21.98
C ASN A 3 0.13 -21.15 21.79
N LEU A 4 0.21 -21.91 20.69
CA LEU A 4 -0.68 -23.04 20.38
C LEU A 4 -0.69 -24.13 21.48
N ASP A 5 0.31 -24.15 22.36
CA ASP A 5 0.44 -25.04 23.52
C ASP A 5 -0.03 -24.42 24.86
N GLY A 6 -0.54 -23.18 24.85
CA GLY A 6 -1.02 -22.48 26.04
C GLY A 6 0.05 -21.77 26.87
N SER A 7 1.32 -21.82 26.49
CA SER A 7 2.39 -21.05 27.14
C SER A 7 2.23 -19.54 26.88
N GLN A 8 2.53 -18.70 27.87
CA GLN A 8 2.58 -17.25 27.69
C GLN A 8 3.70 -16.92 26.69
N LEU A 9 3.36 -16.20 25.61
CA LEU A 9 4.36 -15.63 24.71
C LEU A 9 5.14 -14.57 25.50
N HIS A 10 6.35 -14.94 25.91
CA HIS A 10 7.33 -14.01 26.46
C HIS A 10 8.22 -13.53 25.32
N LEU A 11 8.04 -12.28 24.91
CA LEU A 11 9.00 -11.62 24.03
C LEU A 11 10.34 -11.51 24.76
N THR A 12 11.41 -11.87 24.08
CA THR A 12 12.76 -11.52 24.50
C THR A 12 12.92 -9.99 24.51
N VAL A 13 13.91 -9.49 25.25
CA VAL A 13 14.22 -8.05 25.26
C VAL A 13 14.55 -7.55 23.84
N GLY A 14 15.23 -8.37 23.03
CA GLY A 14 15.52 -8.04 21.63
C GLY A 14 14.26 -7.88 20.80
N GLU A 15 13.33 -8.84 20.86
CA GLU A 15 12.04 -8.76 20.14
C GLU A 15 11.20 -7.57 20.62
N ALA A 16 11.18 -7.29 21.92
CA ALA A 16 10.48 -6.13 22.46
C ALA A 16 11.07 -4.81 21.94
N VAL A 17 12.39 -4.70 21.83
CA VAL A 17 13.07 -3.53 21.25
C VAL A 17 12.71 -3.37 19.77
N GLU A 18 12.67 -4.45 19.00
CA GLU A 18 12.26 -4.40 17.58
C GLU A 18 10.80 -3.96 17.42
N VAL A 19 9.89 -4.47 18.25
CA VAL A 19 8.48 -4.04 18.25
C VAL A 19 8.37 -2.54 18.54
N VAL A 20 9.14 -2.02 19.50
CA VAL A 20 9.17 -0.57 19.81
C VAL A 20 9.70 0.22 18.62
N ARG A 21 10.81 -0.20 18.00
CA ARG A 21 11.37 0.47 16.81
C ARG A 21 10.37 0.54 15.65
N VAL A 22 9.66 -0.56 15.39
CA VAL A 22 8.59 -0.59 14.39
C VAL A 22 7.47 0.37 14.77
N ASN A 23 7.01 0.35 16.02
CA ASN A 23 5.94 1.22 16.49
C ASN A 23 6.29 2.71 16.40
N ASP A 24 7.51 3.09 16.75
CA ASP A 24 7.98 4.48 16.70
C ASP A 24 8.05 4.97 15.25
N ALA A 25 8.69 4.21 14.36
CA ALA A 25 8.78 4.54 12.94
C ALA A 25 7.39 4.56 12.26
N LEU A 26 6.50 3.65 12.65
CA LEU A 26 5.12 3.61 12.17
C LEU A 26 4.32 4.82 12.64
N SER A 27 4.51 5.28 13.89
CA SER A 27 3.78 6.43 14.42
C SER A 27 4.07 7.69 13.61
N ASP A 28 5.34 7.93 13.25
CA ASP A 28 5.73 9.04 12.39
C ASP A 28 5.10 8.93 10.99
N LEU A 29 5.17 7.74 10.37
CA LEU A 29 4.61 7.51 9.04
C LEU A 29 3.07 7.59 9.01
N ARG A 30 2.41 7.17 10.09
CA ARG A 30 0.96 7.31 10.26
C ARG A 30 0.58 8.78 10.27
N ASP A 31 1.28 9.59 11.04
CA ASP A 31 0.96 11.01 11.18
C ASP A 31 1.24 11.75 9.86
N GLU A 32 2.32 11.39 9.16
CA GLU A 32 2.62 11.89 7.81
C GLU A 32 1.57 11.47 6.77
N PHE A 33 1.20 10.18 6.73
CA PHE A 33 0.13 9.66 5.86
C PHE A 33 -1.18 10.40 6.12
N ALA A 34 -1.57 10.51 7.39
CA ALA A 34 -2.80 11.17 7.78
C ALA A 34 -2.82 12.63 7.29
N LEU A 35 -1.76 13.38 7.56
CA LEU A 35 -1.67 14.78 7.13
C LEU A 35 -1.70 14.92 5.61
N CYS A 36 -0.92 14.11 4.88
CA CYS A 36 -0.86 14.16 3.43
C CYS A 36 -2.21 13.81 2.79
N SER A 37 -2.84 12.73 3.23
CA SER A 37 -4.11 12.28 2.66
C SER A 37 -5.26 13.19 3.06
N LEU A 38 -5.30 13.71 4.29
CA LEU A 38 -6.31 14.68 4.72
C LEU A 38 -6.22 15.99 3.95
N ARG A 39 -5.01 16.53 3.73
CA ARG A 39 -4.86 17.76 2.92
C ARG A 39 -5.43 17.59 1.53
N LYS A 40 -5.13 16.46 0.88
CA LYS A 40 -5.67 16.15 -0.44
C LYS A 40 -7.17 15.93 -0.40
N LEU A 41 -7.69 15.26 0.62
CA LEU A 41 -9.14 15.06 0.82
C LEU A 41 -9.88 16.39 0.99
N HIS A 42 -9.31 17.32 1.75
CA HIS A 42 -9.88 18.66 1.95
C HIS A 42 -9.60 19.61 0.77
N GLY A 43 -8.75 19.22 -0.18
CA GLY A 43 -8.37 20.04 -1.33
C GLY A 43 -7.58 21.29 -0.94
N VAL A 44 -6.79 21.21 0.14
CA VAL A 44 -6.00 22.33 0.67
C VAL A 44 -4.52 22.20 0.33
N ASN A 45 -3.85 23.35 0.20
CA ASN A 45 -2.42 23.41 -0.07
C ASN A 45 -1.58 23.05 1.17
N GLN A 46 -0.27 22.83 0.99
CA GLN A 46 0.65 22.46 2.08
C GLN A 46 0.72 23.50 3.21
N ASP A 47 0.49 24.78 2.92
CA ASP A 47 0.58 25.88 3.88
C ASP A 47 -0.76 26.27 4.51
N GLU A 48 -1.86 25.67 4.04
CA GLU A 48 -3.21 25.98 4.51
C GLU A 48 -3.60 25.10 5.70
N ALA A 49 -4.26 25.71 6.69
CA ALA A 49 -4.81 24.99 7.82
C ALA A 49 -6.06 24.19 7.39
N ILE A 50 -6.17 22.95 7.85
CA ILE A 50 -7.39 22.17 7.67
C ILE A 50 -8.43 22.66 8.66
N GLU A 51 -9.43 23.39 8.18
CA GLU A 51 -10.49 23.93 9.04
C GLU A 51 -11.26 22.79 9.74
N GLY A 52 -11.34 22.87 11.07
CA GLY A 52 -12.11 21.93 11.88
C GLY A 52 -11.45 20.56 12.10
N ASP A 53 -10.15 20.41 11.81
CA ASP A 53 -9.46 19.15 12.09
C ASP A 53 -9.34 18.90 13.60
N GLN A 54 -10.03 17.86 14.07
CA GLN A 54 -9.98 17.40 15.47
C GLN A 54 -8.87 16.35 15.69
N GLY A 55 -8.04 16.13 14.67
CA GLY A 55 -7.10 15.01 14.62
C GLY A 55 -7.80 13.70 14.22
N LEU A 56 -7.06 12.60 14.24
CA LEU A 56 -7.58 11.28 13.92
C LEU A 56 -8.53 10.78 15.00
N SER A 57 -9.67 10.23 14.60
CA SER A 57 -10.49 9.43 15.52
C SER A 57 -9.75 8.16 15.94
N PRO A 58 -10.18 7.48 17.03
CA PRO A 58 -9.65 6.17 17.38
C PRO A 58 -9.77 5.13 16.26
N GLY A 59 -10.87 5.15 15.50
CA GLY A 59 -11.11 4.24 14.38
C GLY A 59 -10.18 4.51 13.20
N GLU A 60 -9.96 5.79 12.88
CA GLU A 60 -9.04 6.20 11.81
C GLU A 60 -7.60 5.87 12.17
N ASN A 61 -7.18 6.18 13.41
CA ASN A 61 -5.86 5.84 13.92
C ASN A 61 -5.63 4.32 13.84
N TYR A 62 -6.59 3.53 14.33
CA TYR A 62 -6.52 2.08 14.28
C TYR A 62 -6.41 1.55 12.85
N ARG A 63 -7.21 2.04 11.89
CA ARG A 63 -7.16 1.57 10.49
C ARG A 63 -5.82 1.88 9.82
N ILE A 64 -5.30 3.10 10.00
CA ILE A 64 -4.01 3.50 9.42
C ILE A 64 -2.87 2.71 10.07
N SER A 65 -2.84 2.61 11.40
CA SER A 65 -1.83 1.83 12.11
C SER A 65 -1.87 0.35 11.71
N ARG A 66 -3.07 -0.24 11.62
CA ARG A 66 -3.26 -1.61 11.16
C ARG A 66 -2.70 -1.80 9.75
N ALA A 67 -2.96 -0.89 8.82
CA ALA A 67 -2.46 -0.99 7.45
C ALA A 67 -0.92 -1.00 7.40
N PHE A 68 -0.25 -0.11 8.15
CA PHE A 68 1.21 -0.12 8.25
C PHE A 68 1.74 -1.39 8.92
N TYR A 69 1.14 -1.86 10.02
CA TYR A 69 1.55 -3.13 10.62
C TYR A 69 1.38 -4.30 9.65
N ARG A 70 0.29 -4.32 8.87
CA ARG A 70 0.07 -5.33 7.83
C ARG A 70 1.13 -5.27 6.74
N PHE A 71 1.57 -4.09 6.34
CA PHE A 71 2.70 -3.93 5.43
C PHE A 71 3.97 -4.58 6.02
N GLN A 72 4.31 -4.28 7.28
CA GLN A 72 5.46 -4.90 7.95
C GLN A 72 5.34 -6.42 8.09
N ILE A 73 4.14 -6.92 8.39
CA ILE A 73 3.87 -8.36 8.49
C ILE A 73 4.01 -9.03 7.12
N HIS A 74 3.41 -8.45 6.07
CA HIS A 74 3.55 -8.96 4.71
C HIS A 74 5.02 -9.09 4.33
N ARG A 75 5.81 -8.04 4.61
CA ARG A 75 7.25 -8.05 4.39
C ARG A 75 7.93 -9.20 5.13
N ASN A 76 7.67 -9.36 6.42
CA ASN A 76 8.30 -10.42 7.22
C ASN A 76 7.90 -11.84 6.77
N LEU A 77 6.71 -12.01 6.21
CA LEU A 77 6.21 -13.33 5.78
C LEU A 77 6.72 -13.74 4.39
N PHE A 78 6.89 -12.78 3.48
CA PHE A 78 7.06 -13.07 2.05
C PHE A 78 8.37 -12.55 1.45
N LEU A 79 9.19 -11.79 2.20
CA LEU A 79 10.44 -11.22 1.67
C LEU A 79 11.73 -11.77 2.28
N ASP A 80 11.66 -12.58 3.34
CA ASP A 80 12.85 -13.20 3.98
C ASP A 80 13.12 -14.64 3.49
N LYS A 81 12.39 -15.12 2.47
CA LYS A 81 12.68 -16.41 1.83
C LYS A 81 13.67 -16.15 0.69
N GLU A 82 14.96 -16.08 1.03
CA GLU A 82 16.06 -16.24 0.08
C GLU A 82 15.97 -17.62 -0.57
N GLU A 83 15.16 -17.75 -1.61
CA GLU A 83 15.54 -18.63 -2.70
C GLU A 83 16.37 -17.76 -3.64
N GLU A 84 17.64 -18.15 -3.82
CA GLU A 84 18.49 -17.65 -4.89
C GLU A 84 17.62 -17.62 -6.15
N ILE A 85 17.31 -16.41 -6.63
CA ILE A 85 16.72 -16.24 -7.94
C ILE A 85 17.77 -16.82 -8.89
N ASP A 86 17.54 -18.05 -9.35
CA ASP A 86 18.36 -18.68 -10.37
C ASP A 86 18.13 -17.87 -11.64
N LEU A 87 18.99 -16.87 -11.86
CA LEU A 87 18.98 -15.96 -13.00
C LEU A 87 19.16 -16.70 -14.35
N PHE A 88 19.30 -18.02 -14.31
CA PHE A 88 19.40 -18.92 -15.44
C PHE A 88 18.43 -20.11 -15.39
N SER A 89 17.30 -20.01 -14.69
CA SER A 89 16.20 -20.97 -14.92
C SER A 89 15.79 -20.85 -16.38
N SER A 90 16.21 -21.85 -17.16
CA SER A 90 16.00 -21.93 -18.60
C SER A 90 14.53 -21.81 -18.90
N TYR A 91 14.22 -21.07 -19.97
CA TYR A 91 12.91 -21.10 -20.64
C TYR A 91 12.62 -22.53 -21.15
N ASP A 92 12.27 -23.42 -20.23
CA ASP A 92 11.54 -24.64 -20.54
C ASP A 92 10.15 -24.45 -19.93
N ASP A 93 9.23 -24.03 -20.81
CA ASP A 93 7.81 -24.33 -20.65
C ASP A 93 7.70 -25.84 -20.42
N ASP A 94 7.33 -26.27 -19.22
CA ASP A 94 6.39 -27.36 -18.95
C ASP A 94 6.26 -27.55 -17.42
N GLU A 95 5.01 -27.50 -16.96
CA GLU A 95 4.48 -27.97 -15.66
C GLU A 95 5.49 -28.34 -14.57
N ASP A 96 5.66 -27.50 -13.54
CA ASP A 96 6.03 -27.99 -12.21
C ASP A 96 5.26 -27.27 -11.09
N GLU A 97 4.44 -28.09 -10.45
CA GLU A 97 3.41 -27.85 -9.45
C GLU A 97 4.01 -27.63 -8.04
N ASP A 98 5.15 -26.92 -7.93
CA ASP A 98 5.93 -26.81 -6.67
C ASP A 98 5.90 -25.41 -6.00
N SER A 99 5.07 -24.47 -6.49
CA SER A 99 4.85 -23.14 -5.88
C SER A 99 3.62 -23.03 -4.96
N SER A 100 3.03 -24.16 -4.55
CA SER A 100 1.73 -24.20 -3.86
C SER A 100 1.73 -23.55 -2.46
N SER A 101 2.80 -23.70 -1.68
CA SER A 101 2.79 -23.26 -0.27
C SER A 101 2.84 -21.73 -0.09
N ASP A 102 3.60 -21.01 -0.93
CA ASP A 102 3.68 -19.54 -0.85
C ASP A 102 2.40 -18.88 -1.38
N SER A 103 1.84 -19.43 -2.46
CA SER A 103 0.52 -19.02 -2.99
C SER A 103 -0.60 -19.25 -1.95
N GLU A 104 -0.60 -20.39 -1.25
CA GLU A 104 -1.56 -20.67 -0.17
C GLU A 104 -1.40 -19.73 1.02
N LEU A 105 -0.17 -19.42 1.45
CA LEU A 105 0.10 -18.48 2.54
C LEU A 105 -0.32 -17.05 2.19
N LYS A 106 -0.04 -16.59 0.96
CA LYS A 106 -0.50 -15.29 0.46
C LYS A 106 -2.01 -15.23 0.42
N LYS A 107 -2.65 -16.27 -0.13
CA LYS A 107 -4.11 -16.41 -0.12
C LYS A 107 -4.66 -16.33 1.30
N LEU A 108 -4.07 -17.04 2.27
CA LEU A 108 -4.48 -16.97 3.67
C LEU A 108 -4.33 -15.57 4.26
N PHE A 109 -3.21 -14.87 3.98
CA PHE A 109 -2.95 -13.51 4.46
C PHE A 109 -4.03 -12.53 4.00
N PHE A 110 -4.41 -12.57 2.71
CA PHE A 110 -5.43 -11.68 2.18
C PHE A 110 -6.86 -12.16 2.47
N ASP A 111 -7.10 -13.48 2.54
CA ASP A 111 -8.40 -14.05 2.85
C ASP A 111 -8.84 -13.78 4.29
N ARG A 112 -7.89 -13.53 5.20
CA ARG A 112 -8.14 -13.23 6.60
C ARG A 112 -8.71 -11.83 6.84
N HIS A 113 -8.78 -10.98 5.82
CA HIS A 113 -9.33 -9.62 5.92
C HIS A 113 -10.31 -9.31 4.79
N SER A 114 -11.32 -8.48 5.09
CA SER A 114 -12.27 -8.03 4.07
C SER A 114 -11.59 -7.19 2.96
N PRO A 115 -12.18 -7.12 1.76
CA PRO A 115 -11.59 -6.38 0.64
C PRO A 115 -11.25 -4.91 0.92
N TRP A 116 -12.09 -4.18 1.67
CA TRP A 116 -11.79 -2.79 2.06
C TRP A 116 -10.62 -2.68 3.04
N VAL A 117 -10.36 -3.71 3.85
CA VAL A 117 -9.19 -3.78 4.74
C VAL A 117 -7.91 -4.05 3.93
N ASN A 118 -8.00 -4.86 2.86
CA ASN A 118 -6.90 -5.03 1.91
C ASN A 118 -6.65 -3.75 1.10
N GLU A 119 -7.70 -3.01 0.77
CA GLU A 119 -7.56 -1.69 0.13
C GLU A 119 -6.87 -0.68 1.06
N GLN A 120 -7.05 -0.75 2.38
CA GLN A 120 -6.29 0.09 3.32
C GLN A 120 -4.77 -0.19 3.23
N LEU A 121 -4.39 -1.46 3.11
CA LEU A 121 -2.99 -1.84 2.86
C LEU A 121 -2.49 -1.27 1.53
N ALA A 122 -3.31 -1.29 0.49
CA ALA A 122 -2.97 -0.69 -0.79
C ALA A 122 -2.74 0.84 -0.69
N CYS A 123 -3.55 1.55 0.11
CA CYS A 123 -3.39 3.00 0.30
C CYS A 123 -2.05 3.35 0.95
N VAL A 124 -1.63 2.61 2.00
CA VAL A 124 -0.33 2.88 2.65
C VAL A 124 0.85 2.46 1.77
N TYR A 125 0.69 1.41 0.97
CA TYR A 125 1.69 1.02 -0.03
C TYR A 125 1.91 2.12 -1.07
N ASP A 126 0.82 2.61 -1.69
CA ASP A 126 0.88 3.70 -2.68
C ASP A 126 1.48 4.98 -2.08
N PHE A 127 1.16 5.28 -0.81
CA PHE A 127 1.77 6.39 -0.09
C PHE A 127 3.28 6.23 0.07
N LEU A 128 3.74 5.07 0.56
CA LEU A 128 5.16 4.79 0.77
C LEU A 128 5.95 4.86 -0.55
N GLU A 129 5.40 4.26 -1.62
CA GLU A 129 5.96 4.33 -2.97
C GLU A 129 6.10 5.79 -3.42
N THR A 130 5.00 6.56 -3.34
CA THR A 130 4.99 7.99 -3.74
C THR A 130 6.00 8.82 -2.93
N ARG A 131 6.11 8.57 -1.63
CA ARG A 131 7.05 9.29 -0.76
C ARG A 131 8.48 8.96 -1.10
N LEU A 132 8.79 7.69 -1.36
CA LEU A 132 10.11 7.24 -1.77
C LEU A 132 10.53 7.93 -3.05
N THR A 133 9.71 7.84 -4.10
CA THR A 133 9.91 8.56 -5.36
C THR A 133 10.22 10.05 -5.13
N GLY A 134 9.41 10.73 -4.31
CA GLY A 134 9.57 12.16 -4.04
C GLY A 134 10.90 12.52 -3.37
N VAL A 135 11.34 11.72 -2.39
CA VAL A 135 12.65 11.90 -1.72
C VAL A 135 13.78 11.69 -2.72
N MET A 136 13.69 10.65 -3.54
CA MET A 136 14.70 10.34 -4.54
C MET A 136 14.85 11.43 -5.59
N LEU A 137 13.73 11.94 -6.12
CA LEU A 137 13.73 13.07 -7.04
C LEU A 137 14.34 14.33 -6.41
N THR A 138 14.05 14.57 -5.12
CA THR A 138 14.61 15.69 -4.37
C THR A 138 16.13 15.59 -4.25
N ILE A 139 16.64 14.41 -3.84
CA ILE A 139 18.08 14.14 -3.72
C ILE A 139 18.77 14.29 -5.08
N LEU A 140 18.21 13.70 -6.14
CA LEU A 140 18.77 13.77 -7.50
C LEU A 140 18.76 15.20 -8.07
N SER A 141 17.81 16.02 -7.66
CA SER A 141 17.74 17.43 -8.04
C SER A 141 18.75 18.28 -7.27
N ALA A 142 18.97 17.99 -6.00
CA ALA A 142 19.93 18.68 -5.15
C ALA A 142 21.39 18.33 -5.48
N THR A 143 21.65 17.12 -6.00
CA THR A 143 23.01 16.64 -6.25
C THR A 143 23.21 16.10 -7.68
N PRO A 144 23.35 16.98 -8.68
CA PRO A 144 23.44 16.60 -10.10
C PRO A 144 24.59 15.65 -10.44
N ALA A 145 25.66 15.63 -9.65
CA ALA A 145 26.80 14.72 -9.83
C ALA A 145 26.39 13.24 -9.71
N TYR A 146 25.41 12.92 -8.87
CA TYR A 146 24.88 11.56 -8.74
C TYR A 146 23.88 11.21 -9.82
N ARG A 147 23.40 12.17 -10.62
CA ARG A 147 22.49 11.90 -11.74
C ARG A 147 23.10 10.93 -12.75
N GLN A 148 24.41 11.02 -13.04
CA GLN A 148 25.08 10.12 -13.98
C GLN A 148 25.51 8.79 -13.35
N VAL A 149 25.86 8.79 -12.05
CA VAL A 149 26.26 7.57 -11.33
C VAL A 149 25.06 6.66 -11.06
N VAL A 150 23.90 7.25 -10.74
CA VAL A 150 22.61 6.55 -10.61
C VAL A 150 22.03 6.17 -11.98
N VAL A 151 22.60 6.64 -13.09
CA VAL A 151 22.25 6.17 -14.44
C VAL A 151 23.20 5.06 -14.93
N ASN A 152 24.42 4.96 -14.35
CA ASN A 152 25.47 4.06 -14.85
C ASN A 152 25.92 2.94 -13.87
N GLY A 153 25.53 2.99 -12.59
CA GLY A 153 25.82 1.95 -11.58
C GLY A 153 24.58 1.23 -11.04
N PHE A 154 23.41 1.83 -11.25
CA PHE A 154 22.07 1.27 -11.10
C PHE A 154 21.36 1.67 -12.39
N GLN A 155 20.89 0.75 -13.23
CA GLN A 155 20.14 1.17 -14.42
C GLN A 155 18.71 1.52 -13.99
N TRP A 156 18.50 2.76 -13.57
CA TRP A 156 17.17 3.34 -13.51
C TRP A 156 16.68 3.50 -14.94
N GLY A 157 15.59 2.82 -15.28
CA GLY A 157 15.07 2.64 -16.64
C GLY A 157 15.26 3.84 -17.56
N ASP A 158 15.61 3.54 -18.81
CA ASP A 158 15.91 4.52 -19.84
C ASP A 158 14.79 5.58 -19.92
N ASN A 159 15.14 6.84 -19.62
CA ASN A 159 14.27 8.03 -19.56
C ASN A 159 13.33 8.18 -18.35
N LEU A 160 13.69 9.14 -17.49
CA LEU A 160 12.81 9.87 -16.56
C LEU A 160 11.50 10.37 -17.23
N THR A 161 11.52 10.60 -18.55
CA THR A 161 10.35 10.98 -19.37
C THR A 161 9.40 9.82 -19.64
N GLU A 162 9.90 8.59 -19.83
CA GLU A 162 9.07 7.38 -19.90
C GLU A 162 8.53 7.02 -18.52
N TRP A 163 9.32 7.23 -17.45
CA TRP A 163 8.89 7.10 -16.06
C TRP A 163 7.74 8.06 -15.67
N LEU A 164 7.79 9.34 -16.10
CA LEU A 164 6.66 10.27 -15.93
C LEU A 164 5.44 9.90 -16.79
N ALA A 165 5.65 9.19 -17.91
CA ALA A 165 4.61 8.86 -18.87
C ALA A 165 3.92 7.51 -18.59
N GLY A 166 4.62 6.54 -17.99
CA GLY A 166 4.14 5.21 -17.66
C GLY A 166 4.60 4.81 -16.27
N LYS A 167 3.68 4.34 -15.42
CA LYS A 167 3.97 3.78 -14.09
C LYS A 167 4.70 2.42 -14.25
N THR A 168 5.85 2.37 -14.91
CA THR A 168 6.75 1.23 -14.82
C THR A 168 7.49 1.39 -13.51
N GLN A 169 6.99 0.71 -12.47
CA GLN A 169 7.65 0.59 -11.17
C GLN A 169 9.14 0.36 -11.43
N SER A 170 10.00 1.24 -10.92
CA SER A 170 11.42 1.00 -11.11
C SER A 170 11.81 -0.18 -10.21
N PHE A 171 12.67 -1.06 -10.72
CA PHE A 171 13.23 -2.19 -9.96
C PHE A 171 13.78 -1.77 -8.58
N GLU A 172 14.25 -0.52 -8.49
CA GLU A 172 14.86 0.03 -7.29
C GLU A 172 13.85 0.62 -6.30
N GLU A 173 12.70 1.14 -6.76
CA GLU A 173 11.56 1.45 -5.88
C GLU A 173 11.04 0.17 -5.24
N GLN A 174 10.87 -0.89 -6.03
CA GLN A 174 10.50 -2.22 -5.52
C GLN A 174 11.53 -2.76 -4.52
N LYS A 175 12.83 -2.52 -4.76
CA LYS A 175 13.90 -2.89 -3.83
C LYS A 175 13.77 -2.16 -2.50
N CYS A 176 13.52 -0.85 -2.51
CA CYS A 176 13.30 -0.11 -1.27
C CYS A 176 12.03 -0.56 -0.55
N MET A 177 10.98 -0.87 -1.30
CA MET A 177 9.71 -1.40 -0.76
C MET A 177 9.82 -2.80 -0.16
N SER A 178 10.97 -3.48 -0.31
CA SER A 178 11.29 -4.71 0.41
C SER A 178 11.77 -4.49 1.85
N LEU A 179 12.10 -3.25 2.21
CA LEU A 179 12.61 -2.91 3.53
C LEU A 179 11.49 -2.84 4.56
N GLY A 180 11.82 -3.18 5.81
CA GLY A 180 10.91 -2.96 6.93
C GLY A 180 10.68 -1.46 7.21
N ILE A 181 9.58 -1.16 7.87
CA ILE A 181 9.15 0.20 8.26
C ILE A 181 10.26 1.02 8.92
N PRO A 182 11.07 0.49 9.87
CA PRO A 182 12.14 1.28 10.48
C PRO A 182 13.17 1.82 9.47
N ARG A 183 13.58 0.98 8.51
CA ARG A 183 14.55 1.37 7.47
C ARG A 183 13.91 2.25 6.41
N LEU A 184 12.68 1.95 6.00
CA LEU A 184 11.91 2.83 5.12
C LEU A 184 11.77 4.23 5.71
N SER A 185 11.44 4.36 7.00
CA SER A 185 11.34 5.66 7.67
C SER A 185 12.67 6.43 7.65
N GLN A 186 13.81 5.74 7.81
CA GLN A 186 15.13 6.35 7.68
C GLN A 186 15.40 6.86 6.25
N LEU A 187 15.12 6.03 5.23
CA LEU A 187 15.25 6.41 3.82
C LEU A 187 14.40 7.64 3.47
N LEU A 188 13.16 7.68 3.95
CA LEU A 188 12.22 8.76 3.67
C LEU A 188 12.61 10.09 4.34
N LYS A 189 13.47 10.05 5.36
CA LYS A 189 13.98 11.21 6.07
C LYS A 189 15.38 11.63 5.61
N ALA A 190 16.01 10.88 4.70
CA ALA A 190 17.36 11.14 4.24
C ALA A 190 17.43 12.46 3.43
N PRO A 191 18.26 13.45 3.86
CA PRO A 191 18.43 14.72 3.18
C PRO A 191 19.46 14.67 2.04
N THR A 192 20.36 13.67 2.03
CA THR A 192 21.40 13.52 1.01
C THR A 192 21.45 12.11 0.44
N TYR A 193 22.13 11.97 -0.71
CA TYR A 193 22.33 10.67 -1.34
C TYR A 193 23.13 9.71 -0.46
N GLU A 194 24.13 10.21 0.27
CA GLU A 194 24.98 9.40 1.14
C GLU A 194 24.21 8.85 2.33
N GLU A 195 23.36 9.67 2.97
CA GLU A 195 22.51 9.22 4.07
C GLU A 195 21.43 8.24 3.58
N TRP A 196 20.88 8.49 2.39
CA TRP A 196 19.93 7.59 1.74
C TRP A 196 20.58 6.24 1.41
N HIS A 197 21.77 6.25 0.79
CA HIS A 197 22.49 5.04 0.44
C HIS A 197 22.95 4.25 1.67
N ALA A 198 23.41 4.95 2.73
CA ALA A 198 23.74 4.31 4.00
C ALA A 198 22.53 3.60 4.64
N SER A 199 21.33 4.17 4.47
CA SER A 199 20.07 3.60 5.00
C SER A 199 19.61 2.34 4.25
N LEU A 200 20.06 2.14 3.00
CA LEU A 200 19.85 0.88 2.28
C LEU A 200 20.64 -0.29 2.90
N GLY A 201 21.81 -0.01 3.48
CA GLY A 201 22.69 -1.00 4.11
C GLY A 201 23.24 -2.07 3.15
N GLU A 202 23.72 -3.19 3.70
CA GLU A 202 24.26 -4.34 2.96
C GLU A 202 23.18 -5.22 2.31
N ALA A 203 21.90 -4.83 2.36
CA ALA A 203 20.80 -5.52 1.71
C ALA A 203 20.88 -5.32 0.19
N ILE A 204 21.91 -5.91 -0.41
CA ILE A 204 22.22 -5.85 -1.83
C ILE A 204 21.47 -6.96 -2.58
N SER A 205 21.01 -8.01 -1.90
CA SER A 205 20.14 -9.03 -2.49
C SER A 205 18.70 -8.51 -2.56
N PRO A 206 18.19 -8.12 -3.73
CA PRO A 206 16.87 -7.51 -3.85
C PRO A 206 15.81 -8.62 -3.87
N CYS A 207 14.96 -8.66 -2.86
CA CYS A 207 13.67 -9.34 -3.01
C CYS A 207 12.68 -8.32 -3.57
N GLN A 208 12.06 -8.63 -4.72
CA GLN A 208 11.05 -7.76 -5.31
C GLN A 208 9.82 -7.74 -4.38
N SER A 209 9.40 -6.54 -3.92
CA SER A 209 8.10 -6.41 -3.25
C SER A 209 7.01 -6.66 -4.27
N ARG A 210 6.35 -7.83 -4.18
CA ARG A 210 5.23 -8.21 -5.06
C ARG A 210 3.87 -7.79 -4.51
N LEU A 211 3.82 -6.92 -3.48
CA LEU A 211 2.56 -6.59 -2.82
C LEU A 211 1.50 -5.98 -3.78
N GLU A 212 1.89 -5.14 -4.74
CA GLU A 212 0.94 -4.61 -5.74
C GLU A 212 0.39 -5.73 -6.65
N GLU A 213 1.25 -6.64 -7.10
CA GLU A 213 0.89 -7.82 -7.90
C GLU A 213 0.00 -8.78 -7.10
N ASP A 214 0.38 -9.07 -5.86
CA ASP A 214 -0.34 -9.94 -4.94
C ASP A 214 -1.73 -9.38 -4.61
N LEU A 215 -1.84 -8.06 -4.40
CA LEU A 215 -3.11 -7.36 -4.23
C LEU A 215 -3.97 -7.44 -5.49
N GLU A 216 -3.38 -7.29 -6.67
CA GLU A 216 -4.10 -7.39 -7.94
C GLU A 216 -4.61 -8.82 -8.19
N GLU A 217 -3.75 -9.82 -8.00
CA GLU A 217 -4.09 -11.24 -8.13
C GLU A 217 -5.22 -11.63 -7.18
N PHE A 218 -5.11 -11.24 -5.90
CA PHE A 218 -6.17 -11.47 -4.92
C PHE A 218 -7.50 -10.82 -5.35
N ASN A 219 -7.45 -9.56 -5.78
CA ASN A 219 -8.64 -8.83 -6.22
C ASN A 219 -9.26 -9.40 -7.49
N ARG A 220 -8.49 -10.09 -8.35
CA ARG A 220 -9.00 -10.84 -9.50
C ARG A 220 -9.64 -12.17 -9.05
N GLY A 221 -8.94 -12.94 -8.21
CA GLY A 221 -9.36 -14.29 -7.78
C GLY A 221 -10.60 -14.33 -6.88
N ARG A 222 -10.89 -13.26 -6.13
CA ARG A 222 -12.09 -13.17 -5.28
C ARG A 222 -13.33 -12.66 -6.01
N ARG A 223 -13.22 -12.12 -7.24
CA ARG A 223 -14.41 -11.76 -8.03
C ARG A 223 -15.28 -13.00 -8.18
N PRO A 224 -16.61 -12.93 -7.93
CA PRO A 224 -17.46 -14.08 -8.15
C PRO A 224 -17.27 -14.58 -9.60
N ASN A 225 -17.11 -15.90 -9.76
CA ASN A 225 -16.71 -16.62 -10.98
C ASN A 225 -17.23 -16.03 -12.30
N GLU A 226 -16.59 -16.41 -13.42
CA GLU A 226 -16.87 -16.01 -14.81
C GLU A 226 -18.36 -15.90 -15.24
N GLN A 227 -19.28 -16.58 -14.55
CA GLN A 227 -20.73 -16.53 -14.76
C GLN A 227 -21.45 -15.39 -14.01
N LYS A 228 -20.84 -14.81 -12.98
CA LYS A 228 -21.34 -13.72 -12.14
C LYS A 228 -20.25 -12.65 -12.00
N LYS A 229 -20.03 -11.88 -13.07
CA LYS A 229 -19.03 -10.80 -13.17
C LYS A 229 -19.15 -9.64 -12.15
N VAL A 230 -19.93 -9.78 -11.07
CA VAL A 230 -20.23 -8.71 -10.11
C VAL A 230 -20.36 -9.29 -8.69
N TRP A 231 -19.63 -8.70 -7.74
CA TRP A 231 -19.78 -8.90 -6.29
C TRP A 231 -21.16 -8.48 -5.81
N ARG A 232 -22.07 -9.40 -5.45
CA ARG A 232 -23.37 -8.99 -4.88
C ARG A 232 -23.18 -8.43 -3.47
N THR A 233 -24.05 -7.50 -3.08
CA THR A 233 -24.14 -6.99 -1.69
C THR A 233 -24.18 -8.13 -0.67
N GLU A 234 -24.94 -9.20 -0.96
CA GLU A 234 -25.06 -10.39 -0.10
C GLU A 234 -23.73 -11.15 0.10
N ASP A 235 -22.88 -11.22 -0.93
CA ASP A 235 -21.57 -11.87 -0.85
C ASP A 235 -20.60 -11.02 -0.01
N ILE A 236 -20.69 -9.69 -0.11
CA ILE A 236 -19.92 -8.75 0.69
C ILE A 236 -20.36 -8.76 2.15
N ASP A 237 -21.67 -8.78 2.42
CA ASP A 237 -22.22 -8.88 3.77
C ASP A 237 -21.88 -10.23 4.44
N ARG A 238 -21.74 -11.29 3.64
CA ARG A 238 -21.23 -12.58 4.12
C ARG A 238 -19.76 -12.47 4.50
N LEU A 239 -18.92 -11.94 3.61
CA LEU A 239 -17.48 -11.74 3.88
C LEU A 239 -17.22 -10.86 5.11
N ALA A 240 -17.96 -9.75 5.24
CA ALA A 240 -17.87 -8.84 6.38
C ALA A 240 -18.05 -9.60 7.72
N ARG A 241 -19.02 -10.53 7.77
CA ARG A 241 -19.34 -11.32 8.97
C ARG A 241 -18.38 -12.46 9.23
N GLU A 242 -17.78 -13.03 8.18
CA GLU A 242 -16.92 -14.22 8.30
C GLU A 242 -15.48 -13.86 8.68
N VAL A 243 -15.02 -12.67 8.30
CA VAL A 243 -13.59 -12.38 8.22
C VAL A 243 -13.16 -11.30 9.22
N ASP A 244 -14.00 -10.27 9.44
CA ASP A 244 -13.69 -9.18 10.36
C ASP A 244 -14.28 -9.45 11.75
N ALA A 245 -13.41 -9.78 12.72
CA ALA A 245 -13.77 -10.00 14.12
C ALA A 245 -13.54 -8.77 15.02
N ASP A 246 -13.02 -7.66 14.47
CA ASP A 246 -12.71 -6.44 15.22
C ASP A 246 -13.92 -5.49 15.21
N ASP A 247 -14.96 -5.86 15.95
CA ASP A 247 -16.22 -5.11 16.15
C ASP A 247 -16.06 -3.80 16.95
N THR A 248 -14.85 -3.52 17.46
CA THR A 248 -14.63 -2.42 18.44
C THR A 248 -14.75 -1.02 17.82
N PHE A 249 -14.62 -0.89 16.50
CA PHE A 249 -14.69 0.38 15.76
C PHE A 249 -15.70 0.27 14.62
N ALA A 250 -16.97 0.08 14.98
CA ALA A 250 -18.13 -0.24 14.14
C ALA A 250 -18.56 0.85 13.12
N ASP A 251 -17.61 1.49 12.45
CA ASP A 251 -17.88 2.39 11.33
C ASP A 251 -17.89 1.61 10.01
N ASP A 252 -19.04 1.63 9.35
CA ASP A 252 -19.27 0.96 8.06
C ASP A 252 -18.81 1.80 6.85
N GLN A 253 -18.39 3.05 7.08
CA GLN A 253 -17.98 3.99 6.02
C GLN A 253 -16.89 3.43 5.09
N PRO A 254 -15.81 2.77 5.57
CA PRO A 254 -14.80 2.17 4.68
C PRO A 254 -15.39 1.16 3.70
N ARG A 255 -16.31 0.30 4.17
CA ARG A 255 -16.98 -0.69 3.34
C ARG A 255 -17.88 -0.02 2.30
N GLN A 256 -18.71 0.93 2.73
CA GLN A 256 -19.63 1.65 1.83
C GLN A 256 -18.88 2.40 0.72
N THR A 257 -17.79 3.07 1.09
CA THR A 257 -16.97 3.83 0.14
C THR A 257 -16.26 2.90 -0.84
N TRP A 258 -15.73 1.77 -0.37
CA TRP A 258 -15.15 0.73 -1.22
C TRP A 258 -16.18 0.13 -2.17
N MET A 259 -17.38 -0.19 -1.68
CA MET A 259 -18.47 -0.71 -2.51
C MET A 259 -18.86 0.29 -3.61
N LYS A 260 -18.99 1.59 -3.31
CA LYS A 260 -19.30 2.59 -4.35
C LYS A 260 -18.24 2.63 -5.47
N VAL A 261 -16.96 2.50 -5.13
CA VAL A 261 -15.87 2.47 -6.12
C VAL A 261 -15.93 1.19 -6.95
N HIS A 262 -15.96 0.05 -6.26
CA HIS A 262 -15.74 -1.24 -6.87
C HIS A 262 -17.02 -1.92 -7.35
N TYR A 263 -18.21 -1.46 -7.00
CA TYR A 263 -19.50 -1.99 -7.47
C TYR A 263 -20.18 -1.04 -8.46
N ASP A 264 -20.21 0.27 -8.18
CA ASP A 264 -20.96 1.22 -9.00
C ASP A 264 -20.13 1.82 -10.16
N HIS A 265 -18.89 2.26 -9.91
CA HIS A 265 -18.15 3.09 -10.87
C HIS A 265 -17.04 2.36 -11.65
N ALA A 266 -16.23 1.54 -10.99
CA ALA A 266 -15.12 0.86 -11.66
C ALA A 266 -15.63 -0.22 -12.62
N HIS A 267 -16.72 -0.94 -12.26
CA HIS A 267 -17.29 -1.99 -13.11
C HIS A 267 -17.86 -1.46 -14.43
N GLU A 268 -18.42 -0.25 -14.49
CA GLU A 268 -18.84 0.37 -15.76
C GLU A 268 -17.65 0.66 -16.68
N ARG A 269 -16.55 1.19 -16.13
CA ARG A 269 -15.33 1.50 -16.89
C ARG A 269 -14.61 0.23 -17.37
N TYR A 270 -14.55 -0.82 -16.55
CA TYR A 270 -14.03 -2.13 -16.98
C TYR A 270 -14.92 -2.81 -18.04
N ARG A 271 -16.23 -2.51 -18.08
CA ARG A 271 -17.16 -3.03 -19.10
C ARG A 271 -17.00 -2.38 -20.46
N LEU A 272 -16.56 -1.13 -20.50
CA LEU A 272 -16.50 -0.31 -21.71
C LEU A 272 -15.18 -0.44 -22.49
N GLY A 273 -14.26 -1.32 -22.07
CA GLY A 273 -13.05 -1.62 -22.83
C GLY A 273 -12.05 -0.47 -22.93
N GLU A 274 -12.21 0.59 -22.11
CA GLU A 274 -11.24 1.67 -22.05
C GLU A 274 -9.95 1.16 -21.39
N HIS A 275 -8.84 1.38 -22.11
CA HIS A 275 -7.49 0.90 -21.82
C HIS A 275 -7.17 0.77 -20.32
N ALA A 276 -6.57 -0.37 -19.93
CA ALA A 276 -6.22 -0.77 -18.56
C ALA A 276 -5.52 0.29 -17.68
N PHE A 277 -4.94 1.34 -18.31
CA PHE A 277 -4.30 2.47 -17.66
C PHE A 277 -5.27 3.47 -16.98
N ALA A 278 -6.50 3.66 -17.49
CA ALA A 278 -7.45 4.61 -16.90
C ALA A 278 -8.05 4.12 -15.55
N PRO A 279 -8.38 2.83 -15.39
CA PRO A 279 -8.82 2.28 -14.10
C PRO A 279 -7.74 2.32 -13.00
N MET A 280 -6.47 2.08 -13.35
CA MET A 280 -5.33 2.15 -12.41
C MET A 280 -5.13 3.57 -11.86
N ARG A 281 -5.10 4.59 -12.73
CA ARG A 281 -5.00 5.99 -12.30
C ARG A 281 -6.17 6.44 -11.45
N PHE A 282 -7.38 5.97 -11.76
CA PHE A 282 -8.58 6.26 -10.99
C PHE A 282 -8.50 5.71 -9.56
N ILE A 283 -8.16 4.43 -9.40
CA ILE A 283 -8.02 3.79 -8.09
C ILE A 283 -6.88 4.43 -7.30
N TYR A 284 -5.75 4.72 -7.94
CA TYR A 284 -4.61 5.37 -7.30
C TYR A 284 -4.96 6.77 -6.74
N GLY A 285 -5.72 7.59 -7.47
CA GLY A 285 -6.20 8.88 -6.98
C GLY A 285 -7.09 8.75 -5.73
N LEU A 286 -7.93 7.72 -5.67
CA LEU A 286 -8.76 7.41 -4.50
C LEU A 286 -7.91 6.93 -3.31
N ARG A 287 -6.91 6.10 -3.56
CA ARG A 287 -5.98 5.59 -2.53
C ARG A 287 -5.12 6.70 -1.93
N ILE A 288 -4.67 7.66 -2.74
CA ILE A 288 -3.93 8.84 -2.30
C ILE A 288 -4.70 9.66 -1.25
N ILE A 289 -6.02 9.82 -1.44
CA ILE A 289 -6.87 10.54 -0.47
C ILE A 289 -7.31 9.63 0.69
N GLY A 290 -6.87 8.37 0.75
CA GLY A 290 -7.19 7.43 1.81
C GLY A 290 -8.69 7.10 1.90
N TYR A 291 -9.39 6.97 0.77
CA TYR A 291 -10.87 6.89 0.76
C TYR A 291 -11.51 5.80 1.65
N VAL A 292 -10.77 4.74 2.01
CA VAL A 292 -11.21 3.66 2.93
C VAL A 292 -10.64 3.78 4.35
N MET A 293 -10.01 4.91 4.69
CA MET A 293 -9.37 5.16 5.98
C MET A 293 -10.24 5.98 6.94
N TRP A 294 -11.18 6.77 6.43
CA TRP A 294 -11.89 7.80 7.18
C TRP A 294 -13.22 7.35 7.74
N ASP A 295 -13.59 7.91 8.89
CA ASP A 295 -14.89 7.67 9.52
C ASP A 295 -16.04 8.41 8.79
N ALA A 296 -17.26 7.90 8.92
CA ALA A 296 -18.50 8.50 8.43
C ALA A 296 -18.63 9.97 8.86
N GLU A 297 -18.29 10.27 10.12
CA GLU A 297 -18.36 11.65 10.65
C GLU A 297 -17.44 12.60 9.88
N ARG A 298 -16.22 12.17 9.53
CA ARG A 298 -15.31 12.99 8.71
C ARG A 298 -15.86 13.20 7.30
N MET A 299 -16.45 12.15 6.75
CA MET A 299 -17.05 12.17 5.41
C MET A 299 -18.34 13.01 5.33
N LYS A 300 -18.85 13.52 6.47
CA LYS A 300 -19.92 14.54 6.46
C LYS A 300 -19.42 15.94 6.09
N ASN A 301 -18.11 16.21 6.18
CA ASN A 301 -17.53 17.47 5.77
C ASN A 301 -17.71 17.68 4.25
N ASP A 302 -18.21 18.85 3.85
CA ASP A 302 -18.55 19.12 2.45
C ASP A 302 -17.33 19.19 1.53
N ALA A 303 -16.17 19.64 2.02
CA ALA A 303 -14.93 19.61 1.25
C ALA A 303 -14.53 18.16 0.93
N CYS A 304 -14.57 17.28 1.94
CA CYS A 304 -14.29 15.85 1.76
C CYS A 304 -15.25 15.20 0.74
N LYS A 305 -16.55 15.50 0.82
CA LYS A 305 -17.54 14.99 -0.15
C LYS A 305 -17.25 15.47 -1.57
N VAL A 306 -16.99 16.76 -1.74
CA VAL A 306 -16.69 17.35 -3.06
C VAL A 306 -15.47 16.69 -3.69
N THR A 307 -14.40 16.51 -2.92
CA THR A 307 -13.18 15.86 -3.39
C THR A 307 -13.42 14.39 -3.72
N LEU A 308 -14.12 13.66 -2.86
CA LEU A 308 -14.43 12.26 -3.11
C LEU A 308 -15.32 12.08 -4.36
N ASP A 309 -16.31 12.95 -4.57
CA ASP A 309 -17.15 12.92 -5.76
C ASP A 309 -16.38 13.29 -7.04
N LYS A 310 -15.41 14.21 -6.96
CA LYS A 310 -14.46 14.45 -8.07
C LYS A 310 -13.62 13.21 -8.36
N ALA A 311 -13.05 12.60 -7.32
CA ALA A 311 -12.27 11.38 -7.44
C ALA A 311 -13.10 10.27 -8.11
N TYR A 312 -14.37 10.10 -7.73
CA TYR A 312 -15.30 9.13 -8.35
C TYR A 312 -15.62 9.39 -9.82
N ARG A 313 -15.54 10.64 -10.29
CA ARG A 313 -15.63 10.97 -11.71
C ARG A 313 -14.33 10.75 -12.46
N GLY A 314 -13.24 10.42 -11.76
CA GLY A 314 -11.90 10.38 -12.34
C GLY A 314 -11.37 11.76 -12.69
N ASP A 315 -11.95 12.81 -12.10
CA ASP A 315 -11.39 14.15 -12.18
C ASP A 315 -10.05 14.13 -11.44
N ALA A 316 -9.08 14.85 -11.97
CA ALA A 316 -7.78 15.03 -11.33
C ALA A 316 -7.96 15.63 -9.92
N VAL A 317 -7.60 14.85 -8.90
CA VAL A 317 -7.46 15.30 -7.52
C VAL A 317 -5.97 15.49 -7.28
N PHE A 318 -5.45 16.68 -7.62
CA PHE A 318 -4.07 17.06 -7.38
C PHE A 318 -4.01 18.18 -6.34
#